data_AF-A0A7L0XYP8-F1
#
_entry.id   AF-A0A7L0XYP8-F1
#
_cell.length_a   1.000
_cell.length_b   1.000
_cell.length_c   1.000
_cell.angle_alpha   90.00
_cell.angle_beta   90.00
_cell.angle_gamma   90.00
#
_symmetry.space_group_name_H-M   'P 1'
#
loop_
_entity.id
_entity.type
_entity.pdbx_description
1 polymer ?
#
loop_
_entity_poly.entity_id
_entity_poly.type
_entity_poly.pdbx_seq_one_letter_code
_entity_poly.pdbx_strand_id
1 'polypeptide(L)'
;MAKAFYRLQKLIRRTQFLLFFLTAAYLMAGSLLLLQRTRLVIQQGSHGTSNNQALMVPDEMARVGIADPRALQNPHPGPRLLVGMDALQEPALEHSPRWLVSRNSELRQLRRRWFHRFISDQEPMQTAGFKVIKHTAEHKGTYIGCFTDDSRERTLKGAIFYDLRKMTVAHCQEACAERAYTYAGLVYGAECYCGNTLPATTSKPEECNSECKGEKGSVCGGVNRLSVYRVEELRAGARRRRNVIYRGCFRAPENLTDTFPASLIQPNLTVEMCSEFCSKKEFPLAVIRGQECYCGYPTGSFSLRDGADGLRCSRTRNTSSAEGKYCLVYQTPVQDTRCTDRKFLSTKSKVFVALSSFPGAGNTWARHLIEHATGYYTGSYYFDGALYNKGFKGEKDHWRSRRTICVKTHESGKTEIEMFDSAILLIRNPYKSLMAEFNRKYAGHLGYATDRNWKSKEWPDFVNSYASWWASHVLDWLKYGKRLLIVHYEDLKQSLIPKLREMVEFLNVTVTEDRLLCVENNRDGNFKRSGAKQKDFEPFTQEMKDLINRYILTVDEALRERNFTGLPREYMPR
;
A
#
# COMPACT_ATOMS: atom_id res chain seq x y z
N MET A 1 -29.56 -45.79 16.98
CA MET A 1 -28.35 -45.89 17.83
C MET A 1 -27.10 -45.21 17.25
N ALA A 2 -26.87 -45.14 15.93
CA ALA A 2 -25.65 -44.57 15.33
C ALA A 2 -25.37 -43.06 15.61
N LYS A 3 -26.40 -42.22 15.73
CA LYS A 3 -26.22 -40.77 16.00
C LYS A 3 -25.71 -40.46 17.41
N ALA A 4 -26.04 -41.28 18.40
CA ALA A 4 -25.57 -41.11 19.78
C ALA A 4 -24.09 -41.49 19.91
N PHE A 5 -23.70 -42.58 19.23
CA PHE A 5 -22.31 -43.05 19.19
C PHE A 5 -21.38 -42.02 18.52
N TYR A 6 -21.81 -41.40 17.42
CA TYR A 6 -21.04 -40.35 16.75
C TYR A 6 -20.84 -39.09 17.62
N ARG A 7 -21.87 -38.70 18.39
CA ARG A 7 -21.76 -37.57 19.33
C ARG A 7 -20.81 -37.87 20.48
N LEU A 8 -20.84 -39.08 21.03
CA LEU A 8 -19.93 -39.52 22.08
C LEU A 8 -18.47 -39.57 21.58
N GLN A 9 -18.25 -40.09 20.38
CA GLN A 9 -16.91 -40.16 19.77
C GLN A 9 -16.33 -38.76 19.46
N LYS A 10 -17.19 -37.81 19.06
CA LYS A 10 -16.80 -36.40 18.86
C LYS A 10 -16.50 -35.69 20.20
N LEU A 11 -17.21 -36.04 21.27
CA LEU A 11 -16.95 -35.52 22.61
C LEU A 11 -15.62 -36.04 23.16
N ILE A 12 -15.36 -37.35 23.02
CA ILE A 12 -14.11 -37.99 23.47
C ILE A 12 -12.90 -37.46 22.71
N ARG A 13 -13.00 -37.23 21.39
CA ARG A 13 -11.92 -36.57 20.63
C ARG A 13 -11.67 -35.14 21.11
N ARG A 14 -12.72 -34.36 21.40
CA ARG A 14 -12.57 -32.99 21.91
C ARG A 14 -11.92 -32.95 23.28
N THR A 15 -12.26 -33.87 24.18
CA THR A 15 -11.65 -33.95 25.52
C THR A 15 -10.19 -34.41 25.46
N GLN A 16 -9.84 -35.35 24.58
CA GLN A 16 -8.44 -35.75 24.35
C GLN A 16 -7.59 -34.59 23.81
N PHE A 17 -8.12 -33.80 22.86
CA PHE A 17 -7.42 -32.60 22.37
C PHE A 17 -7.24 -31.54 23.46
N LEU A 18 -8.26 -31.31 24.28
CA LEU A 18 -8.19 -30.35 25.40
C LEU A 18 -7.15 -30.76 26.45
N LEU A 19 -7.10 -32.05 26.79
CA LEU A 19 -6.08 -32.60 27.69
C LEU A 19 -4.67 -32.46 27.12
N PHE A 20 -4.48 -32.70 25.81
CA PHE A 20 -3.19 -32.49 25.14
C PHE A 20 -2.72 -31.03 25.16
N PHE A 21 -3.64 -30.07 24.96
CA PHE A 21 -3.29 -28.65 25.04
C PHE A 21 -2.97 -28.20 26.47
N LEU A 22 -3.68 -28.74 27.47
CA LEU A 22 -3.40 -28.44 28.87
C LEU A 22 -2.07 -29.03 29.34
N THR A 23 -1.70 -30.25 28.91
CA THR A 23 -0.40 -30.84 29.21
C THR A 23 0.74 -30.09 28.50
N ALA A 24 0.56 -29.70 27.24
CA ALA A 24 1.54 -28.88 26.53
C ALA A 24 1.73 -27.49 27.19
N ALA A 25 0.64 -26.84 27.61
CA ALA A 25 0.71 -25.57 28.32
C ALA A 25 1.42 -25.71 29.68
N TYR A 26 1.15 -26.80 30.41
CA TYR A 26 1.81 -27.10 31.69
C TYR A 26 3.31 -27.34 31.52
N LEU A 27 3.73 -28.11 30.51
CA LEU A 27 5.14 -28.34 30.19
C LEU A 27 5.87 -27.05 29.77
N MET A 28 5.21 -26.20 28.98
CA MET A 28 5.77 -24.91 28.56
C MET A 28 5.90 -23.92 29.73
N ALA A 29 4.95 -23.91 30.66
CA ALA A 29 5.02 -23.11 31.88
C ALA A 29 6.12 -23.60 32.84
N GLY A 30 6.28 -24.92 33.00
CA GLY A 30 7.37 -25.52 33.78
C GLY A 30 8.76 -25.20 33.21
N SER A 31 8.88 -25.15 31.88
CA SER A 31 10.12 -24.78 31.17
C SER A 31 10.52 -23.32 31.43
N LEU A 32 9.54 -22.41 31.50
CA LEU A 32 9.75 -20.98 31.80
C LEU A 32 10.21 -20.74 33.25
N LEU A 33 9.71 -21.53 34.20
CA LEU A 33 10.13 -21.45 35.61
C LEU A 33 11.57 -21.98 35.82
N LEU A 34 11.98 -23.00 35.07
CA LEU A 34 13.37 -23.50 35.08
C LEU A 34 14.36 -22.50 34.44
N LEU A 35 13.93 -21.78 33.41
CA LEU A 35 14.71 -20.69 32.77
C LEU A 35 14.85 -19.44 33.65
N GLN A 36 13.86 -19.15 34.50
CA GLN A 36 13.97 -18.06 35.48
C GLN A 36 14.88 -18.42 36.66
N ARG A 37 14.91 -19.69 37.10
CA ARG A 37 15.84 -20.14 38.15
C ARG A 37 17.31 -20.16 37.69
N THR A 38 17.58 -20.48 36.43
CA THR A 38 18.96 -20.46 35.88
C THR A 38 19.52 -19.05 35.69
N ARG A 39 18.69 -18.01 35.51
CA ARG A 39 19.15 -16.61 35.48
C ARG A 39 19.51 -16.03 36.85
N LEU A 40 18.90 -16.53 37.93
CA LEU A 40 19.21 -16.06 39.30
C LEU A 40 20.52 -16.65 39.86
N VAL A 41 21.01 -17.76 39.32
CA VAL A 41 22.29 -18.39 39.75
C VAL A 41 23.52 -17.73 39.09
N ILE A 42 23.36 -17.02 37.96
CA ILE A 42 24.49 -16.39 37.24
C ILE A 42 24.86 -15.00 37.85
N GLN A 43 24.03 -14.43 38.73
CA GLN A 43 24.27 -13.09 39.30
C GLN A 43 24.94 -13.09 40.68
N GLN A 44 25.34 -14.25 41.21
CA GLN A 44 26.15 -14.39 42.42
C GLN A 44 27.39 -15.26 42.13
N GLY A 45 28.41 -14.66 41.54
CA GLY A 45 29.69 -15.34 41.31
C GLY A 45 30.80 -14.37 40.90
N SER A 46 31.74 -14.16 41.81
CA SER A 46 33.07 -13.55 41.63
C SER A 46 33.20 -12.02 41.74
N HIS A 47 33.30 -11.56 43.00
CA HIS A 47 34.31 -10.59 43.40
C HIS A 47 35.66 -11.31 43.51
N GLY A 48 36.70 -10.80 42.84
CA GLY A 48 38.07 -11.31 42.95
C GLY A 48 39.10 -10.35 42.36
N THR A 49 40.08 -9.98 43.17
CA THR A 49 41.13 -8.95 43.01
C THR A 49 42.37 -9.37 42.21
N SER A 50 43.07 -8.38 41.63
CA SER A 50 44.55 -8.21 41.55
C SER A 50 45.32 -8.40 40.22
N ASN A 51 46.01 -7.31 39.83
CA ASN A 51 47.38 -7.11 39.32
C ASN A 51 47.95 -7.67 37.99
N ASN A 52 48.51 -6.71 37.22
CA ASN A 52 49.80 -6.63 36.52
C ASN A 52 50.29 -7.77 35.59
N GLN A 53 50.58 -7.46 34.31
CA GLN A 53 51.93 -7.17 33.78
C GLN A 53 51.95 -7.02 32.24
N ALA A 54 52.87 -6.16 31.78
CA ALA A 54 53.14 -5.78 30.39
C ALA A 54 54.13 -6.71 29.67
N LEU A 55 54.25 -6.59 28.33
CA LEU A 55 55.52 -6.75 27.59
C LEU A 55 55.42 -6.17 26.15
N MET A 56 56.57 -5.69 25.65
CA MET A 56 56.79 -4.76 24.53
C MET A 56 57.12 -5.41 23.15
N VAL A 57 56.66 -4.75 22.07
CA VAL A 57 57.34 -4.11 20.89
C VAL A 57 58.83 -4.49 20.60
N PRO A 58 59.33 -4.63 19.34
CA PRO A 58 59.71 -3.50 18.42
C PRO A 58 59.56 -3.81 16.90
N ASP A 59 59.86 -2.95 15.92
CA ASP A 59 59.75 -1.51 15.59
C ASP A 59 60.29 -1.39 14.13
N GLU A 60 60.20 -0.20 13.54
CA GLU A 60 60.84 0.35 12.31
C GLU A 60 59.99 0.48 11.04
N MET A 61 60.11 1.54 10.23
CA MET A 61 60.33 2.99 10.39
C MET A 61 60.40 3.55 8.95
N ALA A 62 59.80 4.71 8.67
CA ALA A 62 60.37 5.77 7.83
C ALA A 62 59.47 7.02 7.84
N ARG A 63 60.07 8.12 8.33
CA ARG A 63 59.56 9.51 8.37
C ARG A 63 59.87 10.25 7.06
N VAL A 64 59.18 11.37 6.78
CA VAL A 64 59.71 12.76 6.72
C VAL A 64 58.52 13.74 6.86
N GLY A 65 58.70 14.85 7.59
CA GLY A 65 57.72 15.94 7.74
C GLY A 65 58.34 17.33 7.73
N ILE A 66 57.51 18.40 7.75
CA ILE A 66 57.80 19.84 8.02
C ILE A 66 56.44 20.46 8.49
N ALA A 67 56.21 20.86 9.77
CA ALA A 67 56.34 22.18 10.44
C ALA A 67 55.65 23.40 9.75
N ASP A 68 54.98 24.40 10.33
CA ASP A 68 54.38 24.81 11.64
C ASP A 68 53.57 26.16 11.39
N PRO A 69 53.18 27.05 12.34
CA PRO A 69 51.83 27.23 12.92
C PRO A 69 51.17 28.64 12.75
N ARG A 70 49.95 28.82 13.30
CA ARG A 70 49.58 29.99 14.14
C ARG A 70 48.32 29.77 14.99
N ALA A 71 48.37 30.30 16.22
CA ALA A 71 47.46 30.11 17.34
C ALA A 71 46.59 31.36 17.65
N LEU A 72 45.56 31.19 18.50
CA LEU A 72 45.00 32.06 19.56
C LEU A 72 43.55 31.57 19.85
N GLN A 73 42.94 31.55 21.04
CA GLN A 73 43.27 31.74 22.46
C GLN A 73 42.01 31.27 23.27
N ASN A 74 42.21 30.70 24.46
CA ASN A 74 41.19 30.38 25.50
C ASN A 74 41.04 31.59 26.48
N PRO A 75 40.03 31.75 27.38
CA PRO A 75 39.75 30.80 28.49
C PRO A 75 38.31 30.73 29.13
N HIS A 76 38.15 29.67 29.94
CA HIS A 76 37.16 29.35 31.00
C HIS A 76 37.03 30.42 32.13
N PRO A 77 36.03 30.41 33.06
CA PRO A 77 35.60 29.26 33.89
C PRO A 77 34.12 29.18 34.36
N GLY A 78 33.75 28.03 34.97
CA GLY A 78 32.48 27.82 35.68
C GLY A 78 32.42 28.47 37.07
N PRO A 79 31.31 28.27 37.82
CA PRO A 79 31.37 27.35 38.95
C PRO A 79 30.09 26.52 39.20
N ARG A 80 30.25 25.46 40.02
CA ARG A 80 29.18 24.69 40.66
C ARG A 80 28.66 25.43 41.90
N LEU A 81 27.35 25.36 42.19
CA LEU A 81 26.83 25.34 43.56
C LEU A 81 25.50 24.57 43.64
N LEU A 82 25.36 23.82 44.75
CA LEU A 82 24.20 23.06 45.22
C LEU A 82 23.44 23.92 46.27
N VAL A 83 22.11 23.68 46.40
CA VAL A 83 21.09 24.11 47.41
C VAL A 83 19.89 24.65 46.60
N GLY A 84 18.63 24.25 46.71
CA GLY A 84 17.74 23.86 47.80
C GLY A 84 16.32 24.27 47.34
N MET A 85 15.28 23.55 47.77
CA MET A 85 13.86 23.74 47.39
C MET A 85 13.36 25.18 47.54
N ASP A 86 12.59 25.70 46.57
CA ASP A 86 11.21 26.16 46.81
C ASP A 86 10.46 26.59 45.55
N ALA A 87 9.14 26.49 45.67
CA ALA A 87 8.12 26.63 44.67
C ALA A 87 8.11 27.99 43.93
N LEU A 88 7.99 27.94 42.60
CA LEU A 88 7.34 28.98 41.83
C LEU A 88 6.33 28.35 40.87
N GLN A 89 5.09 28.57 41.26
CA GLN A 89 3.85 28.22 40.60
C GLN A 89 3.53 29.29 39.56
N GLU A 90 3.36 28.89 38.30
CA GLU A 90 2.71 29.71 37.27
C GLU A 90 1.95 28.81 36.26
N PRO A 91 0.89 29.33 35.63
CA PRO A 91 -0.45 28.78 35.83
C PRO A 91 -0.90 27.74 34.81
N ALA A 92 -1.79 26.88 35.26
CA ALA A 92 -2.48 25.87 34.47
C ALA A 92 -3.36 26.51 33.38
N LEU A 93 -3.04 26.24 32.12
CA LEU A 93 -4.01 26.23 31.02
C LEU A 93 -4.81 24.92 31.11
N GLU A 94 -5.68 24.83 32.12
CA GLU A 94 -6.77 23.86 32.18
C GLU A 94 -7.92 24.37 31.31
N HIS A 95 -8.01 23.93 30.05
CA HIS A 95 -9.28 23.78 29.33
C HIS A 95 -9.13 22.67 28.30
N SER A 96 -9.02 21.43 28.78
CA SER A 96 -9.38 20.24 27.99
C SER A 96 -10.67 19.67 28.60
N PRO A 97 -11.78 19.55 27.87
CA PRO A 97 -13.03 19.07 28.43
C PRO A 97 -12.85 17.68 29.07
N ARG A 98 -13.24 17.53 30.34
CA ARG A 98 -13.12 16.30 31.16
C ARG A 98 -13.77 15.04 30.54
N TRP A 99 -14.56 15.16 29.47
CA TRP A 99 -15.16 14.05 28.73
C TRP A 99 -14.25 13.44 27.64
N LEU A 100 -13.10 14.05 27.33
CA LEU A 100 -12.10 13.55 26.37
C LEU A 100 -11.07 12.58 26.99
N VAL A 101 -11.11 12.38 28.32
CA VAL A 101 -10.28 11.37 28.98
C VAL A 101 -10.97 10.01 28.90
N SER A 102 -10.39 9.13 28.09
CA SER A 102 -10.81 7.74 27.89
C SER A 102 -11.11 7.04 29.22
N ARG A 103 -12.39 6.79 29.49
CA ARG A 103 -12.87 6.12 30.69
C ARG A 103 -12.77 4.59 30.59
N ASN A 104 -11.64 4.03 30.13
CA ASN A 104 -11.31 2.59 30.35
C ASN A 104 -9.92 2.18 29.81
N SER A 105 -8.97 1.95 30.72
CA SER A 105 -7.69 1.27 30.44
C SER A 105 -7.89 -0.18 29.97
N GLU A 106 -8.98 -0.84 30.38
CA GLU A 106 -9.35 -2.20 30.00
C GLU A 106 -9.72 -2.35 28.52
N LEU A 107 -10.27 -1.29 27.90
CA LEU A 107 -10.58 -1.28 26.47
C LEU A 107 -9.31 -1.30 25.61
N ARG A 108 -8.17 -0.79 26.08
CA ARG A 108 -6.88 -0.91 25.35
C ARG A 108 -6.36 -2.35 25.32
N GLN A 109 -6.63 -3.15 26.35
CA GLN A 109 -6.24 -4.57 26.39
C GLN A 109 -7.26 -5.46 25.65
N LEU A 110 -8.56 -5.17 25.75
CA LEU A 110 -9.59 -5.82 24.93
C LEU A 110 -9.42 -5.51 23.43
N ARG A 111 -8.97 -4.30 23.06
CA ARG A 111 -8.59 -3.92 21.69
C ARG A 111 -7.43 -4.77 21.15
N ARG A 112 -6.43 -5.12 21.96
CA ARG A 112 -5.34 -6.04 21.54
C ARG A 112 -5.84 -7.48 21.35
N ARG A 113 -6.67 -8.01 22.27
CA ARG A 113 -7.18 -9.40 22.18
C ARG A 113 -8.24 -9.60 21.10
N TRP A 114 -9.09 -8.60 20.85
CA TRP A 114 -10.12 -8.67 19.81
C TRP A 114 -9.50 -8.63 18.40
N PHE A 115 -8.49 -7.79 18.16
CA PHE A 115 -7.76 -7.78 16.89
C PHE A 115 -6.99 -9.09 16.60
N HIS A 116 -6.43 -9.76 17.62
CA HIS A 116 -5.72 -11.04 17.42
C HIS A 116 -6.64 -12.25 17.21
N ARG A 117 -7.86 -12.24 17.77
CA ARG A 117 -8.81 -13.37 17.64
C ARG A 117 -9.42 -13.51 16.24
N PHE A 118 -9.39 -12.47 15.41
CA PHE A 118 -9.92 -12.51 14.04
C PHE A 118 -8.95 -13.00 12.96
N ILE A 119 -7.66 -13.22 13.29
CA ILE A 119 -6.69 -13.78 12.32
C ILE A 119 -6.72 -15.33 12.31
N SER A 120 -7.34 -15.99 13.30
CA SER A 120 -7.30 -17.45 13.42
C SER A 120 -8.57 -18.20 13.02
N ASP A 121 -9.71 -17.53 12.78
CA ASP A 121 -10.96 -18.23 12.48
C ASP A 121 -11.52 -17.79 11.11
N GLN A 122 -11.09 -18.49 10.05
CA GLN A 122 -11.92 -18.68 8.86
C GLN A 122 -12.51 -20.09 8.92
N GLU A 123 -13.75 -20.21 9.37
CA GLU A 123 -14.58 -21.37 9.05
C GLU A 123 -15.06 -21.29 7.59
N PRO A 124 -15.25 -22.45 6.92
CA PRO A 124 -15.43 -22.53 5.49
C PRO A 124 -16.84 -22.07 5.07
N MET A 125 -16.89 -21.12 4.14
CA MET A 125 -18.14 -20.67 3.52
C MET A 125 -18.73 -21.81 2.68
N GLN A 126 -19.98 -22.17 2.97
CA GLN A 126 -20.76 -23.15 2.23
C GLN A 126 -20.92 -22.70 0.78
N THR A 127 -20.41 -23.52 -0.13
CA THR A 127 -20.56 -23.38 -1.58
C THR A 127 -21.99 -23.70 -2.00
N ALA A 128 -22.75 -22.68 -2.38
CA ALA A 128 -23.87 -22.84 -3.30
C ALA A 128 -23.28 -23.20 -4.68
N GLY A 129 -23.66 -24.38 -5.19
CA GLY A 129 -23.06 -24.98 -6.38
C GLY A 129 -23.31 -24.18 -7.64
N PHE A 130 -22.30 -23.45 -8.09
CA PHE A 130 -22.11 -23.20 -9.52
C PHE A 130 -21.40 -24.42 -10.11
N LYS A 131 -22.07 -25.11 -11.04
CA LYS A 131 -21.43 -26.13 -11.89
C LYS A 131 -20.30 -25.46 -12.67
N VAL A 132 -19.08 -25.60 -12.17
CA VAL A 132 -17.87 -25.37 -12.96
C VAL A 132 -17.83 -26.47 -14.01
N ILE A 133 -18.16 -26.13 -15.25
CA ILE A 133 -17.84 -26.97 -16.39
C ILE A 133 -16.31 -27.02 -16.45
N LYS A 134 -15.72 -28.15 -16.03
CA LYS A 134 -14.30 -28.44 -16.26
C LYS A 134 -14.10 -28.59 -17.77
N HIS A 135 -13.75 -27.52 -18.45
CA HIS A 135 -13.02 -27.65 -19.70
C HIS A 135 -11.58 -28.00 -19.34
N THR A 136 -11.26 -29.30 -19.38
CA THR A 136 -9.88 -29.78 -19.53
C THR A 136 -9.41 -29.41 -20.93
N ALA A 137 -8.97 -28.17 -21.12
CA ALA A 137 -8.08 -27.82 -22.20
C ALA A 137 -6.69 -27.67 -21.57
N GLU A 138 -5.77 -28.58 -21.90
CA GLU A 138 -4.34 -28.38 -21.67
C GLU A 138 -3.89 -27.17 -22.48
N HIS A 139 -4.02 -25.97 -21.91
CA HIS A 139 -3.25 -24.81 -22.36
C HIS A 139 -1.90 -24.83 -21.63
N LYS A 140 -1.03 -25.75 -22.05
CA LYS A 140 0.40 -25.72 -21.69
C LYS A 140 1.09 -24.78 -22.68
N GLY A 141 1.05 -23.47 -22.44
CA GLY A 141 1.76 -22.59 -23.36
C GLY A 141 3.27 -22.81 -23.30
N THR A 142 3.95 -22.55 -24.40
CA THR A 142 5.31 -23.04 -24.66
C THR A 142 6.34 -22.39 -23.74
N TYR A 143 7.09 -23.20 -22.97
CA TYR A 143 8.25 -22.70 -22.21
C TYR A 143 9.34 -22.24 -23.17
N ILE A 144 9.82 -21.02 -22.98
CA ILE A 144 10.86 -20.41 -23.83
C ILE A 144 12.23 -20.54 -23.19
N GLY A 145 12.33 -20.37 -21.87
CA GLY A 145 13.60 -20.52 -21.17
C GLY A 145 13.66 -19.81 -19.83
N CYS A 146 14.81 -19.95 -19.18
CA CYS A 146 15.16 -19.25 -17.96
C CYS A 146 16.01 -18.02 -18.32
N PHE A 147 15.68 -16.87 -17.74
CA PHE A 147 16.35 -15.59 -18.00
C PHE A 147 16.72 -14.92 -16.68
N THR A 148 17.71 -14.02 -16.71
CA THR A 148 18.01 -13.19 -15.54
C THR A 148 16.91 -12.14 -15.35
N ASP A 149 16.42 -11.98 -14.11
CA ASP A 149 15.50 -10.91 -13.74
C ASP A 149 16.24 -9.85 -12.91
N ASP A 150 16.55 -8.70 -13.51
CA ASP A 150 16.91 -7.51 -12.75
C ASP A 150 15.67 -6.64 -12.53
N SER A 151 15.32 -6.43 -11.26
CA SER A 151 14.29 -5.49 -10.83
C SER A 151 14.42 -4.07 -11.38
N ARG A 152 15.63 -3.64 -11.82
CA ARG A 152 15.90 -2.31 -12.37
C ARG A 152 15.79 -2.25 -13.89
N GLU A 153 16.01 -3.37 -14.58
CA GLU A 153 16.06 -3.46 -16.05
C GLU A 153 15.12 -4.54 -16.59
N ARG A 154 14.02 -4.79 -15.88
CA ARG A 154 13.09 -5.87 -16.23
C ARG A 154 12.57 -5.68 -17.66
N THR A 155 12.73 -6.71 -18.49
CA THR A 155 12.36 -6.66 -19.92
C THR A 155 10.86 -6.85 -20.13
N LEU A 156 10.20 -7.68 -19.32
CA LEU A 156 8.74 -7.80 -19.32
C LEU A 156 8.11 -6.62 -18.57
N LYS A 157 7.93 -5.50 -19.28
CA LYS A 157 7.42 -4.21 -18.78
C LYS A 157 5.91 -4.04 -18.93
N GLY A 158 5.17 -5.12 -19.13
CA GLY A 158 3.73 -5.12 -19.25
C GLY A 158 3.03 -5.20 -17.90
N ALA A 159 1.89 -5.91 -17.86
CA ALA A 159 1.11 -6.08 -16.65
C ALA A 159 1.83 -6.95 -15.61
N ILE A 160 1.67 -6.60 -14.33
CA ILE A 160 2.30 -7.31 -13.21
C ILE A 160 1.25 -7.65 -12.16
N PHE A 161 1.23 -8.88 -11.67
CA PHE A 161 0.39 -9.29 -10.56
C PHE A 161 0.98 -10.47 -9.78
N TYR A 162 0.44 -10.72 -8.58
CA TYR A 162 0.98 -11.70 -7.65
C TYR A 162 -0.13 -12.54 -7.02
N ASP A 163 0.13 -13.82 -6.81
CA ASP A 163 -0.73 -14.70 -6.02
C ASP A 163 0.11 -15.66 -5.17
N LEU A 164 0.20 -15.40 -3.87
CA LEU A 164 0.99 -16.20 -2.94
C LEU A 164 0.48 -17.64 -2.73
N ARG A 165 -0.73 -17.98 -3.19
CA ARG A 165 -1.35 -19.28 -2.91
C ARG A 165 -1.78 -20.04 -4.16
N LYS A 166 -2.17 -19.34 -5.21
CA LYS A 166 -2.80 -19.93 -6.40
C LYS A 166 -2.08 -19.59 -7.70
N MET A 167 -0.89 -18.98 -7.66
CA MET A 167 -0.13 -18.72 -8.88
C MET A 167 0.25 -20.03 -9.57
N THR A 168 -0.12 -20.15 -10.85
CA THR A 168 0.24 -21.26 -11.75
C THR A 168 0.75 -20.68 -13.07
N VAL A 169 1.46 -21.50 -13.86
CA VAL A 169 1.92 -21.09 -15.19
C VAL A 169 0.72 -20.70 -16.07
N ALA A 170 -0.32 -21.53 -16.09
CA ALA A 170 -1.55 -21.27 -16.84
C ALA A 170 -2.24 -19.97 -16.42
N HIS A 171 -2.35 -19.71 -15.11
CA HIS A 171 -2.97 -18.49 -14.60
C HIS A 171 -2.20 -17.24 -15.07
N CYS A 172 -0.87 -17.29 -15.06
CA CYS A 172 -0.03 -16.20 -15.57
C CYS A 172 -0.22 -15.98 -17.07
N GLN A 173 -0.18 -17.06 -17.86
CA GLN A 173 -0.35 -16.99 -19.31
C GLN A 173 -1.73 -16.48 -19.71
N GLU A 174 -2.81 -16.99 -19.12
CA GLU A 174 -4.18 -16.55 -19.39
C GLU A 174 -4.35 -15.06 -19.10
N ALA A 175 -3.85 -14.59 -17.96
CA ALA A 175 -3.94 -13.18 -17.60
C ALA A 175 -3.13 -12.27 -18.56
N CYS A 176 -1.97 -12.73 -19.03
CA CYS A 176 -1.20 -12.03 -20.05
C CYS A 176 -1.90 -12.06 -21.42
N ALA A 177 -2.53 -13.19 -21.79
CA ALA A 177 -3.31 -13.35 -23.01
C ALA A 177 -4.51 -12.41 -23.06
N GLU A 178 -5.27 -12.33 -21.96
CA GLU A 178 -6.41 -11.42 -21.81
C GLU A 178 -6.02 -9.95 -22.02
N ARG A 179 -4.75 -9.61 -21.80
CA ARG A 179 -4.19 -8.26 -21.94
C ARG A 179 -3.38 -8.08 -23.22
N ALA A 180 -3.45 -9.05 -24.14
CA ALA A 180 -2.76 -9.05 -25.43
C ALA A 180 -1.23 -8.96 -25.34
N TYR A 181 -0.63 -9.57 -24.30
CA TYR A 181 0.83 -9.73 -24.23
C TYR A 181 1.29 -11.04 -24.87
N THR A 182 2.48 -11.00 -25.46
CA THR A 182 3.09 -12.13 -26.18
C THR A 182 3.79 -13.12 -25.25
N TYR A 183 4.31 -12.62 -24.13
CA TYR A 183 5.09 -13.39 -23.17
C TYR A 183 4.55 -13.23 -21.75
N ALA A 184 4.66 -14.32 -20.99
CA ALA A 184 4.38 -14.40 -19.57
C ALA A 184 5.63 -14.89 -18.85
N GLY A 185 6.05 -14.21 -17.80
CA GLY A 185 7.24 -14.52 -17.02
C GLY A 185 6.89 -14.72 -15.56
N LEU A 186 7.37 -15.81 -14.97
CA LEU A 186 7.14 -16.15 -13.57
C LEU A 186 8.40 -16.03 -12.74
N VAL A 187 8.26 -15.48 -11.52
CA VAL A 187 9.35 -15.29 -10.55
C VAL A 187 8.90 -15.75 -9.17
N TYR A 188 9.82 -16.34 -8.40
CA TYR A 188 9.66 -16.68 -6.99
C TYR A 188 8.41 -17.53 -6.66
N GLY A 189 7.90 -18.30 -7.63
CA GLY A 189 6.72 -19.16 -7.45
C GLY A 189 5.37 -18.44 -7.42
N ALA A 190 5.33 -17.11 -7.32
CA ALA A 190 4.11 -16.37 -6.96
C ALA A 190 3.91 -15.07 -7.74
N GLU A 191 4.89 -14.65 -8.54
CA GLU A 191 4.87 -13.37 -9.26
C GLU A 191 4.72 -13.63 -10.77
N CYS A 192 3.86 -12.86 -11.43
CA CYS A 192 3.63 -12.94 -12.87
C CYS A 192 3.88 -11.57 -13.51
N TYR A 193 4.63 -11.59 -14.61
CA TYR A 193 5.03 -10.44 -15.42
C TYR A 193 4.65 -10.70 -16.88
N CYS A 194 3.94 -9.77 -17.50
CA CYS A 194 3.59 -9.84 -18.91
C CYS A 194 4.49 -8.91 -19.74
N GLY A 195 4.71 -9.19 -21.01
CA GLY A 195 5.41 -8.28 -21.91
C GLY A 195 5.38 -8.75 -23.36
N ASN A 196 5.81 -7.90 -24.29
CA ASN A 196 5.91 -8.26 -25.71
C ASN A 196 7.35 -8.47 -26.19
N THR A 197 8.34 -8.14 -25.36
CA THR A 197 9.76 -8.28 -25.67
C THR A 197 10.39 -9.38 -24.82
N LEU A 198 11.14 -10.29 -25.45
CA LEU A 198 11.86 -11.35 -24.74
C LEU A 198 13.08 -10.77 -24.01
N PRO A 199 13.40 -11.21 -22.77
CA PRO A 199 14.62 -10.80 -22.09
C PRO A 199 15.88 -11.20 -22.87
N ALA A 200 16.90 -10.33 -22.86
CA ALA A 200 18.13 -10.52 -23.63
C ALA A 200 19.07 -11.58 -23.02
N THR A 201 19.13 -11.64 -21.69
CA THR A 201 20.13 -12.45 -20.98
C THR A 201 19.52 -13.76 -20.49
N THR A 202 19.94 -14.86 -21.09
CA THR A 202 19.54 -16.22 -20.71
C THR A 202 20.30 -16.69 -19.47
N SER A 203 19.65 -17.54 -18.68
CA SER A 203 20.22 -18.23 -17.52
C SER A 203 20.10 -19.74 -17.70
N LYS A 204 20.86 -20.48 -16.90
CA LYS A 204 20.77 -21.94 -16.89
C LYS A 204 19.37 -22.38 -16.43
N PRO A 205 18.74 -23.38 -17.06
CA PRO A 205 17.39 -23.84 -16.70
C PRO A 205 17.25 -24.20 -15.21
N GLU A 206 18.31 -24.73 -14.59
CA GLU A 206 18.34 -25.16 -13.20
C GLU A 206 18.29 -23.99 -12.20
N GLU A 207 18.59 -22.77 -12.65
CA GLU A 207 18.50 -21.57 -11.81
C GLU A 207 17.05 -21.09 -11.66
N CYS A 208 16.17 -21.50 -12.58
CA CYS A 208 14.72 -21.38 -12.44
C CYS A 208 14.18 -22.61 -11.69
N ASN A 209 14.41 -22.69 -10.38
CA ASN A 209 14.06 -23.84 -9.54
C ASN A 209 12.91 -23.61 -8.55
N SER A 210 12.26 -22.46 -8.59
CA SER A 210 11.13 -22.17 -7.70
C SER A 210 9.85 -22.79 -8.22
N GLU A 211 9.22 -23.64 -7.40
CA GLU A 211 7.90 -24.18 -7.72
C GLU A 211 6.79 -23.13 -7.62
N CYS A 212 5.80 -23.25 -8.51
CA CYS A 212 4.59 -22.44 -8.47
C CYS A 212 3.80 -22.69 -7.17
N LYS A 213 3.30 -21.63 -6.52
CA LYS A 213 2.56 -21.77 -5.26
C LYS A 213 1.20 -22.46 -5.42
N GLY A 214 0.57 -22.34 -6.59
CA GLY A 214 -0.71 -22.96 -6.91
C GLY A 214 -0.61 -24.31 -7.62
N GLU A 215 0.57 -24.72 -8.07
CA GLU A 215 0.77 -25.95 -8.85
C GLU A 215 2.14 -26.56 -8.57
N LYS A 216 2.16 -27.66 -7.81
CA LYS A 216 3.41 -28.36 -7.47
C LYS A 216 4.03 -29.00 -8.71
N GLY A 217 5.36 -28.96 -8.80
CA GLY A 217 6.12 -29.55 -9.91
C GLY A 217 6.26 -28.66 -11.16
N SER A 218 5.49 -27.58 -11.26
CA SER A 218 5.69 -26.59 -12.33
C SER A 218 6.75 -25.55 -11.94
N VAL A 219 7.60 -25.20 -12.90
CA VAL A 219 8.65 -24.20 -12.73
C VAL A 219 8.06 -22.78 -12.81
N CYS A 220 8.34 -21.95 -11.81
CA CYS A 220 7.87 -20.57 -11.69
C CYS A 220 9.02 -19.62 -11.31
N GLY A 221 10.10 -19.67 -12.10
CA GLY A 221 11.26 -18.80 -11.95
C GLY A 221 12.21 -19.24 -10.83
N GLY A 222 12.94 -18.26 -10.29
CA GLY A 222 13.92 -18.46 -9.22
C GLY A 222 14.24 -17.13 -8.54
N VAL A 223 15.25 -17.12 -7.67
CA VAL A 223 15.75 -15.87 -7.06
C VAL A 223 16.45 -15.06 -8.15
N ASN A 224 15.90 -13.89 -8.52
CA ASN A 224 16.36 -13.08 -9.65
C ASN A 224 16.43 -13.87 -10.97
N ARG A 225 15.50 -14.82 -11.15
CA ARG A 225 15.37 -15.64 -12.36
C ARG A 225 13.93 -15.67 -12.83
N LEU A 226 13.75 -15.48 -14.12
CA LEU A 226 12.48 -15.37 -14.81
C LEU A 226 12.28 -16.59 -15.70
N SER A 227 11.27 -17.41 -15.39
CA SER A 227 10.81 -18.45 -16.30
C SER A 227 9.85 -17.85 -17.29
N VAL A 228 10.24 -17.77 -18.57
CA VAL A 228 9.44 -17.14 -19.61
C VAL A 228 8.72 -18.18 -20.45
N TYR A 229 7.45 -17.93 -20.71
CA TYR A 229 6.56 -18.72 -21.53
C TYR A 229 5.97 -17.84 -22.63
N ARG A 230 5.82 -18.41 -23.82
CA ARG A 230 5.02 -17.79 -24.88
C ARG A 230 3.56 -17.93 -24.52
N VAL A 231 2.83 -16.85 -24.67
CA VAL A 231 1.38 -16.82 -24.49
C VAL A 231 0.76 -17.32 -25.79
N GLU A 232 0.10 -18.47 -25.74
CA GLU A 232 -0.68 -18.95 -26.88
C GLU A 232 -1.94 -18.10 -27.02
N GLU A 233 -2.25 -17.65 -28.24
CA GLU A 233 -3.46 -16.86 -28.47
C GLU A 233 -4.70 -17.68 -28.08
N LEU A 234 -5.53 -17.11 -27.20
CA LEU A 234 -6.87 -17.64 -26.95
C LEU A 234 -7.57 -17.74 -28.30
N ARG A 235 -7.94 -18.98 -28.69
CA ARG A 235 -8.57 -19.31 -29.99
C ARG A 235 -9.56 -18.23 -30.42
N ALA A 236 -9.62 -17.95 -31.73
CA ALA A 236 -10.38 -16.86 -32.37
C ALA A 236 -11.89 -16.74 -32.02
N GLY A 237 -12.47 -17.64 -31.22
CA GLY A 237 -13.83 -17.59 -30.69
C GLY A 237 -13.96 -17.15 -29.22
N ALA A 238 -12.88 -17.07 -28.44
CA ALA A 238 -12.92 -16.42 -27.14
C ALA A 238 -13.10 -14.93 -27.39
N ARG A 239 -14.26 -14.37 -27.03
CA ARG A 239 -14.47 -12.91 -27.07
C ARG A 239 -13.30 -12.26 -26.32
N ARG A 240 -12.31 -11.73 -27.06
CA ARG A 240 -11.34 -10.77 -26.53
C ARG A 240 -12.23 -9.75 -25.83
N ARG A 241 -12.20 -9.65 -24.50
CA ARG A 241 -12.81 -8.51 -23.82
C ARG A 241 -11.96 -7.33 -24.27
N ARG A 242 -12.38 -6.72 -25.39
CA ARG A 242 -11.72 -5.61 -26.07
C ARG A 242 -11.85 -4.41 -25.13
N ASN A 243 -10.96 -4.36 -24.14
CA ASN A 243 -10.97 -3.34 -23.09
C ASN A 243 -10.32 -2.06 -23.60
N VAL A 244 -10.81 -1.55 -24.74
CA VAL A 244 -10.44 -0.20 -25.17
C VAL A 244 -11.34 0.76 -24.40
N ILE A 245 -10.77 1.46 -23.43
CA ILE A 245 -11.54 2.35 -22.55
C ILE A 245 -11.49 3.76 -23.15
N TYR A 246 -12.63 4.29 -23.59
CA TYR A 246 -12.71 5.69 -24.00
C TYR A 246 -12.41 6.60 -22.81
N ARG A 247 -11.35 7.41 -22.92
CA ARG A 247 -10.93 8.35 -21.87
C ARG A 247 -11.57 9.72 -22.03
N GLY A 248 -11.84 10.14 -23.26
CA GLY A 248 -12.49 11.41 -23.54
C GLY A 248 -11.97 12.11 -24.79
N CYS A 249 -12.43 13.35 -24.96
CA CYS A 249 -12.00 14.28 -25.99
C CYS A 249 -11.01 15.26 -25.38
N PHE A 250 -9.86 15.48 -26.02
CA PHE A 250 -8.81 16.34 -25.50
C PHE A 250 -8.33 17.30 -26.58
N ARG A 251 -7.86 18.48 -26.17
CA ARG A 251 -7.23 19.43 -27.09
C ARG A 251 -5.93 18.81 -27.61
N ALA A 252 -5.76 18.79 -28.93
CA ALA A 252 -4.53 18.29 -29.53
C ALA A 252 -3.35 19.20 -29.13
N PRO A 253 -2.18 18.64 -28.80
CA PRO A 253 -0.96 19.41 -28.62
C PRO A 253 -0.57 20.08 -29.95
N GLU A 254 0.22 21.15 -29.87
CA GLU A 254 0.68 21.88 -31.06
C GLU A 254 1.46 20.97 -32.01
N ASN A 255 2.36 20.15 -31.46
CA ASN A 255 3.13 19.15 -32.19
C ASN A 255 2.79 17.73 -31.71
N LEU A 256 1.96 17.02 -32.47
CA LEU A 256 1.58 15.64 -32.15
C LEU A 256 2.73 14.65 -32.30
N THR A 257 3.55 14.79 -33.33
CA THR A 257 4.67 13.88 -33.59
C THR A 257 5.76 13.96 -32.53
N ASP A 258 5.97 15.15 -31.94
CA ASP A 258 6.92 15.33 -30.82
C ASP A 258 6.35 14.78 -29.51
N THR A 259 5.03 14.94 -29.32
CA THR A 259 4.35 14.49 -28.10
C THR A 259 4.17 12.98 -28.06
N PHE A 260 3.93 12.35 -29.22
CA PHE A 260 3.63 10.94 -29.36
C PHE A 260 4.67 10.22 -30.22
N PRO A 261 5.49 9.33 -29.63
CA PRO A 261 6.65 8.74 -30.30
C PRO A 261 6.31 7.75 -31.43
N ALA A 262 5.08 7.27 -31.53
CA ALA A 262 4.67 6.37 -32.60
C ALA A 262 3.35 6.83 -33.22
N SER A 263 3.27 6.75 -34.54
CA SER A 263 2.06 7.11 -35.29
C SER A 263 1.81 6.18 -36.47
N LEU A 264 0.57 6.20 -36.95
CA LEU A 264 0.09 5.42 -38.08
C LEU A 264 -1.01 6.20 -38.79
N ILE A 265 -0.92 6.34 -40.11
CA ILE A 265 -1.96 6.98 -40.93
C ILE A 265 -2.67 5.90 -41.73
N GLN A 266 -4.01 5.84 -41.63
CA GLN A 266 -4.81 4.92 -42.44
C GLN A 266 -6.14 5.52 -42.87
N PRO A 267 -6.56 5.34 -44.14
CA PRO A 267 -7.75 5.98 -44.69
C PRO A 267 -9.06 5.56 -44.00
N ASN A 268 -9.13 4.32 -43.52
CA ASN A 268 -10.27 3.76 -42.79
C ASN A 268 -9.89 3.38 -41.35
N LEU A 269 -9.15 4.26 -40.66
CA LEU A 269 -8.69 4.02 -39.31
C LEU A 269 -9.86 3.79 -38.33
N THR A 270 -9.89 2.62 -37.68
CA THR A 270 -10.81 2.34 -36.57
C THR A 270 -10.13 2.48 -35.21
N VAL A 271 -10.94 2.60 -34.16
CA VAL A 271 -10.45 2.64 -32.78
C VAL A 271 -9.68 1.37 -32.43
N GLU A 272 -10.18 0.22 -32.89
CA GLU A 272 -9.57 -1.08 -32.67
C GLU A 272 -8.20 -1.18 -33.34
N MET A 273 -8.09 -0.71 -34.60
CA MET A 273 -6.83 -0.73 -35.34
C MET A 273 -5.78 0.14 -34.66
N CYS A 274 -6.15 1.35 -34.24
CA CYS A 274 -5.24 2.23 -33.51
C CYS A 274 -4.85 1.64 -32.14
N SER A 275 -5.81 1.12 -31.38
CA SER A 275 -5.53 0.49 -30.09
C SER A 275 -4.62 -0.73 -30.23
N GLU A 276 -4.80 -1.57 -31.25
CA GLU A 276 -3.96 -2.73 -31.49
C GLU A 276 -2.55 -2.31 -31.89
N PHE A 277 -2.41 -1.33 -32.79
CA PHE A 277 -1.11 -0.76 -33.15
C PHE A 277 -0.37 -0.21 -31.93
N CYS A 278 -1.03 0.62 -31.11
CA CYS A 278 -0.42 1.17 -29.90
C CYS A 278 -0.09 0.09 -28.85
N SER A 279 -0.91 -0.96 -28.75
CA SER A 279 -0.65 -2.09 -27.84
C SER A 279 0.59 -2.88 -28.26
N LYS A 280 0.74 -3.14 -29.57
CA LYS A 280 1.94 -3.78 -30.14
C LYS A 280 3.20 -2.93 -29.92
N LYS A 281 3.05 -1.60 -29.87
CA LYS A 281 4.12 -0.65 -29.53
C LYS A 281 4.29 -0.43 -28.03
N GLU A 282 3.59 -1.19 -27.18
CA GLU A 282 3.65 -1.12 -25.72
C GLU A 282 3.29 0.26 -25.12
N PHE A 283 2.41 1.02 -25.80
CA PHE A 283 1.93 2.31 -25.29
C PHE A 283 0.55 2.21 -24.63
N PRO A 284 0.35 2.88 -23.47
CA PRO A 284 -0.93 2.85 -22.74
C PRO A 284 -2.01 3.71 -23.40
N LEU A 285 -1.65 4.71 -24.22
CA LEU A 285 -2.62 5.58 -24.88
C LEU A 285 -2.63 5.37 -26.39
N ALA A 286 -3.84 5.38 -26.94
CA ALA A 286 -4.13 5.49 -28.36
C ALA A 286 -4.92 6.79 -28.60
N VAL A 287 -4.37 7.67 -29.42
CA VAL A 287 -4.88 9.02 -29.68
C VAL A 287 -5.24 9.12 -31.16
N ILE A 288 -6.50 9.43 -31.46
CA ILE A 288 -7.03 9.44 -32.82
C ILE A 288 -7.40 10.86 -33.21
N ARG A 289 -6.87 11.30 -34.36
CA ARG A 289 -7.18 12.57 -34.99
C ARG A 289 -7.48 12.33 -36.47
N GLY A 290 -8.76 12.27 -36.82
CA GLY A 290 -9.17 11.94 -38.19
C GLY A 290 -8.70 10.55 -38.61
N GLN A 291 -7.84 10.48 -39.63
CA GLN A 291 -7.22 9.25 -40.16
C GLN A 291 -5.87 8.91 -39.51
N GLU A 292 -5.43 9.73 -38.56
CA GLU A 292 -4.14 9.58 -37.89
C GLU A 292 -4.32 8.95 -36.51
N CYS A 293 -3.51 7.94 -36.23
CA CYS A 293 -3.35 7.29 -34.94
C CYS A 293 -1.99 7.69 -34.36
N TYR A 294 -1.97 8.06 -33.08
CA TYR A 294 -0.78 8.37 -32.31
C TYR A 294 -0.77 7.54 -31.02
N CYS A 295 0.41 7.11 -30.60
CA CYS A 295 0.61 6.25 -29.44
C CYS A 295 1.63 6.88 -28.51
N GLY A 296 1.36 6.84 -27.22
CA GLY A 296 2.31 7.35 -26.23
C GLY A 296 1.80 7.29 -24.80
N TYR A 297 2.34 8.21 -24.00
CA TYR A 297 2.03 8.37 -22.59
C TYR A 297 1.37 9.74 -22.35
N PRO A 298 0.67 9.93 -21.21
CA PRO A 298 0.41 11.28 -20.73
C PRO A 298 1.73 12.03 -20.49
N THR A 299 1.81 13.26 -20.97
CA THR A 299 2.97 14.17 -20.85
C THR A 299 2.56 15.47 -20.16
N GLY A 300 3.54 16.33 -19.83
CA GLY A 300 3.26 17.65 -19.27
C GLY A 300 2.47 18.55 -20.23
N SER A 301 2.73 18.42 -21.54
CA SER A 301 2.00 19.14 -22.60
C SER A 301 0.66 18.50 -22.96
N PHE A 302 0.43 17.24 -22.57
CA PHE A 302 -0.78 16.49 -22.85
C PHE A 302 -1.21 15.65 -21.63
N SER A 303 -1.89 16.30 -20.70
CA SER A 303 -2.45 15.64 -19.50
C SER A 303 -3.89 15.17 -19.74
N LEU A 304 -4.31 14.13 -19.01
CA LEU A 304 -5.68 13.60 -19.08
C LEU A 304 -6.64 14.29 -18.08
N ARG A 305 -6.29 15.46 -17.53
CA ARG A 305 -7.11 16.18 -16.54
C ARG A 305 -8.24 16.96 -17.17
N ASP A 306 -7.90 17.74 -18.19
CA ASP A 306 -8.77 18.77 -18.75
C ASP A 306 -9.47 18.27 -20.00
N GLY A 307 -10.32 17.25 -19.81
CA GLY A 307 -11.17 16.72 -20.86
C GLY A 307 -12.11 17.79 -21.40
N ALA A 308 -12.15 17.93 -22.72
CA ALA A 308 -13.12 18.76 -23.42
C ALA A 308 -14.46 18.03 -23.58
N ASP A 309 -15.51 18.79 -23.87
CA ASP A 309 -16.81 18.23 -24.25
C ASP A 309 -16.66 17.30 -25.47
N GLY A 310 -17.19 16.08 -25.37
CA GLY A 310 -17.12 15.05 -26.40
C GLY A 310 -17.67 15.51 -27.76
N LEU A 311 -18.62 16.44 -27.79
CA LEU A 311 -19.16 17.03 -29.01
C LEU A 311 -18.08 17.73 -29.86
N ARG A 312 -17.01 18.23 -29.25
CA ARG A 312 -15.90 18.89 -29.95
C ARG A 312 -15.06 17.93 -30.79
N CYS A 313 -15.00 16.66 -30.39
CA CYS A 313 -14.34 15.60 -31.16
C CYS A 313 -15.26 14.94 -32.20
N SER A 314 -16.58 15.12 -32.11
CA SER A 314 -17.54 14.57 -33.07
C SER A 314 -17.78 15.49 -34.28
N ARG A 315 -17.61 16.81 -34.12
CA ARG A 315 -17.80 17.81 -35.21
C ARG A 315 -16.74 17.74 -36.32
N THR A 316 -15.65 17.02 -36.11
CA THR A 316 -14.55 16.83 -37.09
C THR A 316 -14.87 15.81 -38.19
N ARG A 317 -16.03 15.15 -38.17
CA ARG A 317 -16.44 14.24 -39.27
C ARG A 317 -17.06 14.93 -40.48
N ASN A 318 -17.68 16.11 -40.34
CA ASN A 318 -18.58 16.66 -41.36
C ASN A 318 -18.31 18.12 -41.78
N THR A 319 -17.20 18.76 -41.39
CA THR A 319 -16.90 20.13 -41.84
C THR A 319 -15.43 20.28 -42.21
N SER A 320 -15.18 20.56 -43.49
CA SER A 320 -13.90 20.86 -44.13
C SER A 320 -13.29 22.21 -43.71
N SER A 321 -13.59 22.71 -42.51
CA SER A 321 -13.14 24.04 -42.06
C SER A 321 -12.90 24.17 -40.54
N ALA A 322 -12.81 23.06 -39.80
CA ALA A 322 -12.33 23.06 -38.41
C ALA A 322 -11.43 21.84 -38.14
N GLU A 323 -10.40 21.69 -38.98
CA GLU A 323 -9.44 20.60 -38.88
C GLU A 323 -8.58 20.74 -37.60
N GLY A 324 -8.49 19.64 -36.84
CA GLY A 324 -7.27 19.30 -36.10
C GLY A 324 -7.09 19.75 -34.65
N LYS A 325 -7.98 20.56 -34.04
CA LYS A 325 -7.77 21.09 -32.67
C LYS A 325 -8.02 20.10 -31.52
N TYR A 326 -8.71 19.00 -31.78
CA TYR A 326 -9.08 18.01 -30.75
C TYR A 326 -8.84 16.59 -31.24
N CYS A 327 -8.55 15.69 -30.29
CA CYS A 327 -8.32 14.27 -30.54
C CYS A 327 -9.11 13.40 -29.57
N LEU A 328 -9.54 12.23 -30.05
CA LEU A 328 -10.17 11.20 -29.24
C LEU A 328 -9.08 10.37 -28.55
N VAL A 329 -9.18 10.16 -27.24
CA VAL A 329 -8.19 9.40 -26.47
C VAL A 329 -8.81 8.13 -25.91
N TYR A 330 -8.09 7.04 -26.13
CA TYR A 330 -8.44 5.70 -25.65
C TYR A 330 -7.29 5.12 -24.83
N GLN A 331 -7.66 4.38 -23.79
CA GLN A 331 -6.73 3.56 -23.03
C GLN A 331 -6.59 2.20 -23.73
N THR A 332 -5.36 1.82 -24.04
CA THR A 332 -5.05 0.48 -24.52
C THR A 332 -5.01 -0.52 -23.35
N PRO A 333 -5.03 -1.83 -23.61
CA PRO A 333 -4.79 -2.86 -22.59
C PRO A 333 -3.41 -2.79 -21.91
N VAL A 334 -2.47 -2.01 -22.46
CA VAL A 334 -1.13 -1.85 -21.90
C VAL A 334 -1.18 -0.94 -20.68
N GLN A 335 -0.50 -1.35 -19.61
CA GLN A 335 -0.39 -0.55 -18.38
C GLN A 335 0.76 0.46 -18.51
N ASP A 336 0.58 1.66 -17.96
CA ASP A 336 1.68 2.63 -17.84
C ASP A 336 2.63 2.18 -16.72
N THR A 337 3.84 1.78 -17.08
CA THR A 337 4.84 1.21 -16.16
C THR A 337 5.88 2.21 -15.67
N ARG A 338 5.81 3.48 -16.07
CA ARG A 338 6.75 4.54 -15.61
C ARG A 338 6.76 4.73 -14.09
N CYS A 339 5.72 4.26 -13.41
CA CYS A 339 5.54 4.35 -11.96
C CYS A 339 5.38 2.99 -11.24
N THR A 340 5.59 1.85 -11.92
CA THR A 340 5.36 0.52 -11.32
C THR A 340 6.56 -0.04 -10.57
N ASP A 341 7.77 0.36 -10.98
CA ASP A 341 9.02 -0.09 -10.35
C ASP A 341 9.13 0.46 -8.94
N ARG A 342 9.32 -0.46 -8.00
CA ARG A 342 9.38 -0.19 -6.56
C ARG A 342 10.43 -1.06 -5.90
N LYS A 343 11.13 -0.51 -4.92
CA LYS A 343 12.18 -1.20 -4.17
C LYS A 343 12.13 -0.86 -2.69
N PHE A 344 12.83 -1.65 -1.88
CA PHE A 344 13.18 -1.23 -0.53
C PHE A 344 14.30 -0.18 -0.59
N LEU A 345 14.41 0.65 0.45
CA LEU A 345 15.55 1.53 0.63
C LEU A 345 16.83 0.68 0.70
N SER A 346 17.87 1.10 -0.03
CA SER A 346 19.18 0.41 -0.06
C SER A 346 19.87 0.46 1.30
N THR A 347 19.66 1.55 2.03
CA THR A 347 20.15 1.76 3.40
C THR A 347 18.98 2.01 4.34
N LYS A 348 19.13 1.60 5.61
CA LYS A 348 18.12 1.89 6.63
C LYS A 348 17.91 3.41 6.75
N SER A 349 16.66 3.85 6.74
CA SER A 349 16.31 5.26 6.91
C SER A 349 16.76 5.76 8.28
N LYS A 350 17.36 6.95 8.30
CA LYS A 350 17.70 7.66 9.54
C LYS A 350 16.44 8.25 10.19
N VAL A 351 15.48 8.67 9.38
CA VAL A 351 14.20 9.26 9.81
C VAL A 351 13.12 8.19 9.77
N PHE A 352 12.44 8.00 10.89
CA PHE A 352 11.35 7.05 10.99
C PHE A 352 10.00 7.74 10.83
N VAL A 353 9.38 7.56 9.65
CA VAL A 353 8.14 8.26 9.28
C VAL A 353 6.92 7.36 9.42
N ALA A 354 5.90 7.84 10.13
CA ALA A 354 4.58 7.23 10.14
C ALA A 354 3.70 7.77 9.00
N LEU A 355 2.93 6.89 8.38
CA LEU A 355 1.68 7.25 7.73
C LEU A 355 0.57 6.92 8.72
N SER A 356 0.08 7.93 9.45
CA SER A 356 -0.91 7.71 10.51
C SER A 356 -2.30 8.09 10.05
N SER A 357 -3.30 7.31 10.48
CA SER A 357 -4.70 7.63 10.21
C SER A 357 -5.64 6.78 11.08
N PHE A 358 -6.90 7.21 11.15
CA PHE A 358 -8.02 6.36 11.53
C PHE A 358 -8.32 5.25 10.47
N PRO A 359 -8.81 4.05 10.84
CA PRO A 359 -9.27 3.04 9.88
C PRO A 359 -10.35 3.56 8.92
N GLY A 360 -10.39 3.09 7.68
CA GLY A 360 -11.33 3.61 6.66
C GLY A 360 -10.99 5.00 6.08
N ALA A 361 -9.91 5.67 6.54
CA ALA A 361 -9.51 7.00 6.07
C ALA A 361 -8.81 7.03 4.69
N GLY A 362 -8.60 5.88 4.03
CA GLY A 362 -7.97 5.83 2.70
C GLY A 362 -6.51 5.34 2.67
N ASN A 363 -6.12 4.52 3.63
CA ASN A 363 -4.73 4.13 3.88
C ASN A 363 -4.05 3.36 2.77
N THR A 364 -4.71 2.32 2.30
CA THR A 364 -4.20 1.52 1.19
C THR A 364 -4.04 2.39 -0.07
N TRP A 365 -4.93 3.36 -0.27
CA TRP A 365 -4.84 4.29 -1.38
C TRP A 365 -3.69 5.28 -1.22
N ALA A 366 -3.53 5.89 -0.05
CA ALA A 366 -2.39 6.78 0.23
C ALA A 366 -1.04 6.05 0.07
N ARG A 367 -0.95 4.81 0.57
CA ARG A 367 0.24 3.96 0.35
C ARG A 367 0.48 3.68 -1.13
N HIS A 368 -0.57 3.29 -1.87
CA HIS A 368 -0.48 3.06 -3.33
C HIS A 368 0.10 4.29 -4.03
N LEU A 369 -0.41 5.49 -3.73
CA LEU A 369 0.07 6.74 -4.32
C LEU A 369 1.52 7.03 -3.94
N ILE A 370 1.89 6.89 -2.66
CA ILE A 370 3.27 7.09 -2.19
C ILE A 370 4.23 6.11 -2.87
N GLU A 371 3.90 4.81 -2.94
CA GLU A 371 4.77 3.82 -3.56
C GLU A 371 4.96 4.09 -5.06
N HIS A 372 3.89 4.44 -5.77
CA HIS A 372 3.98 4.75 -7.20
C HIS A 372 4.74 6.06 -7.43
N ALA A 373 4.57 7.08 -6.59
CA ALA A 373 5.27 8.35 -6.76
C ALA A 373 6.76 8.24 -6.38
N THR A 374 7.08 7.57 -5.29
CA THR A 374 8.46 7.51 -4.75
C THR A 374 9.30 6.38 -5.32
N GLY A 375 8.67 5.30 -5.81
CA GLY A 375 9.38 4.07 -6.17
C GLY A 375 9.90 3.30 -4.96
N TYR A 376 9.44 3.61 -3.75
CA TYR A 376 9.81 2.90 -2.53
C TYR A 376 8.61 2.22 -1.89
N TYR A 377 8.81 0.99 -1.38
CA TYR A 377 7.77 0.29 -0.64
C TYR A 377 7.45 1.00 0.68
N THR A 378 6.16 0.96 1.04
CA THR A 378 5.64 1.37 2.34
C THR A 378 5.51 0.17 3.27
N GLY A 379 5.89 0.35 4.52
CA GLY A 379 5.74 -0.65 5.57
C GLY A 379 4.36 -0.56 6.21
N SER A 380 4.05 -1.55 7.04
CA SER A 380 2.83 -1.56 7.85
C SER A 380 3.15 -2.11 9.22
N TYR A 381 2.60 -1.48 10.27
CA TYR A 381 2.67 -1.99 11.64
C TYR A 381 1.98 -3.36 11.76
N TYR A 382 1.04 -3.64 10.86
CA TYR A 382 0.24 -4.86 10.78
C TYR A 382 0.62 -5.66 9.54
N PHE A 383 0.34 -6.96 9.53
CA PHE A 383 0.50 -7.81 8.35
C PHE A 383 -0.85 -8.14 7.72
N ASP A 384 -1.01 -7.81 6.44
CA ASP A 384 -2.13 -8.19 5.60
C ASP A 384 -1.64 -8.91 4.32
N GLY A 385 -1.82 -10.24 4.29
CA GLY A 385 -1.42 -11.06 3.15
C GLY A 385 -2.15 -10.72 1.85
N ALA A 386 -3.38 -10.19 1.92
CA ALA A 386 -4.12 -9.78 0.72
C ALA A 386 -3.53 -8.49 0.12
N LEU A 387 -3.05 -7.56 0.95
CA LEU A 387 -2.31 -6.39 0.48
C LEU A 387 -0.93 -6.76 -0.09
N TYR A 388 -0.23 -7.70 0.55
CA TYR A 388 1.02 -8.23 0.00
C TYR A 388 0.83 -8.79 -1.41
N ASN A 389 -0.22 -9.59 -1.63
CA ASN A 389 -0.56 -10.15 -2.95
C ASN A 389 -0.89 -9.07 -3.98
N LYS A 390 -1.32 -7.89 -3.54
CA LYS A 390 -1.58 -6.75 -4.43
C LYS A 390 -0.35 -5.86 -4.65
N GLY A 391 0.83 -6.28 -4.18
CA GLY A 391 2.11 -5.64 -4.44
C GLY A 391 2.70 -4.82 -3.29
N PHE A 392 2.04 -4.74 -2.13
CA PHE A 392 2.60 -4.08 -0.94
C PHE A 392 3.64 -4.96 -0.25
N LYS A 393 4.84 -5.05 -0.83
CA LYS A 393 5.90 -5.97 -0.34
C LYS A 393 6.38 -5.63 1.08
N GLY A 394 6.22 -4.39 1.51
CA GLY A 394 6.53 -3.95 2.87
C GLY A 394 5.62 -4.53 3.96
N GLU A 395 4.52 -5.22 3.61
CA GLU A 395 3.70 -5.97 4.58
C GLU A 395 4.49 -7.06 5.31
N LYS A 396 5.39 -7.75 4.59
CA LYS A 396 6.15 -8.88 5.15
C LYS A 396 7.44 -8.42 5.84
N ASP A 397 7.85 -7.18 5.64
CA ASP A 397 9.03 -6.64 6.29
C ASP A 397 8.71 -6.24 7.73
N HIS A 398 9.66 -6.43 8.65
CA HIS A 398 9.43 -5.96 10.01
C HIS A 398 9.30 -4.43 9.98
N TRP A 399 8.22 -3.89 10.52
CA TRP A 399 7.95 -2.44 10.49
C TRP A 399 9.03 -1.54 11.13
N ARG A 400 9.91 -2.08 11.98
CA ARG A 400 11.09 -1.39 12.56
C ARG A 400 12.39 -1.61 11.76
N SER A 401 12.33 -2.31 10.62
CA SER A 401 13.49 -2.57 9.77
C SER A 401 14.12 -1.27 9.23
N ARG A 402 13.29 -0.22 9.12
CA ARG A 402 13.60 1.07 8.50
C ARG A 402 14.01 0.95 7.02
N ARG A 403 13.58 -0.11 6.32
CA ARG A 403 13.83 -0.30 4.88
C ARG A 403 12.72 0.22 3.98
N THR A 404 11.62 0.70 4.56
CA THR A 404 10.47 1.26 3.85
C THR A 404 10.42 2.77 4.02
N ILE A 405 9.83 3.49 3.05
CA ILE A 405 9.82 4.96 3.04
C ILE A 405 8.99 5.58 4.17
N CYS A 406 7.89 4.92 4.54
CA CYS A 406 7.08 5.23 5.72
C CYS A 406 6.35 3.97 6.19
N VAL A 407 5.82 4.00 7.42
CA VAL A 407 5.11 2.86 8.03
C VAL A 407 3.68 3.24 8.33
N LYS A 408 2.71 2.48 7.79
CA LYS A 408 1.30 2.65 8.12
C LYS A 408 1.01 2.18 9.56
N THR A 409 0.38 3.04 10.36
CA THR A 409 -0.06 2.72 11.73
C THR A 409 -1.43 3.31 12.07
N HIS A 410 -2.24 2.61 12.86
CA HIS A 410 -3.47 3.13 13.49
C HIS A 410 -3.26 3.42 14.98
N GLU A 411 -2.04 3.24 15.48
CA GLU A 411 -1.71 3.41 16.88
C GLU A 411 -1.89 4.87 17.33
N SER A 412 -2.23 5.01 18.60
CA SER A 412 -2.49 6.26 19.31
C SER A 412 -1.79 6.24 20.66
N GLY A 413 -1.70 7.39 21.31
CA GLY A 413 -1.05 7.56 22.60
C GLY A 413 0.46 7.82 22.51
N LYS A 414 0.96 8.49 23.55
CA LYS A 414 2.33 9.03 23.65
C LYS A 414 3.43 8.03 23.25
N THR A 415 3.44 6.86 23.87
CA THR A 415 4.53 5.88 23.70
C THR A 415 4.71 5.42 22.26
N GLU A 416 3.62 5.13 21.54
CA GLU A 416 3.71 4.64 20.15
C GLU A 416 4.01 5.78 19.18
N ILE A 417 3.49 6.99 19.45
CA ILE A 417 3.66 8.17 18.59
C ILE A 417 5.09 8.71 18.66
N GLU A 418 5.65 8.82 19.87
CA GLU A 418 7.01 9.38 20.08
C GLU A 418 8.13 8.51 19.50
N MET A 419 7.85 7.25 19.13
CA MET A 419 8.81 6.41 18.41
C MET A 419 9.11 6.93 17.01
N PHE A 420 8.16 7.64 16.39
CA PHE A 420 8.34 8.20 15.06
C PHE A 420 9.01 9.58 15.16
N ASP A 421 9.84 9.88 14.17
CA ASP A 421 10.52 11.18 14.06
C ASP A 421 9.61 12.19 13.36
N SER A 422 8.71 11.71 12.50
CA SER A 422 7.72 12.52 11.80
C SER A 422 6.53 11.68 11.35
N ALA A 423 5.42 12.32 10.99
CA ALA A 423 4.25 11.64 10.47
C ALA A 423 3.48 12.43 9.43
N ILE A 424 3.00 11.72 8.41
CA ILE A 424 1.90 12.17 7.58
C ILE A 424 0.60 11.74 8.29
N LEU A 425 -0.16 12.71 8.80
CA LEU A 425 -1.45 12.47 9.45
C LEU A 425 -2.57 12.63 8.41
N LEU A 426 -3.07 11.48 7.93
CA LEU A 426 -4.16 11.42 6.97
C LEU A 426 -5.51 11.50 7.69
N ILE A 427 -6.26 12.56 7.43
CA ILE A 427 -7.59 12.79 7.98
C ILE A 427 -8.62 12.68 6.87
N ARG A 428 -9.69 11.93 7.12
CA ARG A 428 -10.84 11.82 6.22
C ARG A 428 -12.11 12.14 6.98
N ASN A 429 -13.10 12.68 6.29
CA ASN A 429 -14.43 12.96 6.85
C ASN A 429 -14.92 11.74 7.68
N PRO A 430 -15.31 11.94 8.96
CA PRO A 430 -15.62 10.84 9.87
C PRO A 430 -16.83 10.04 9.43
N TYR A 431 -17.88 10.66 8.87
CA TYR A 431 -19.03 9.93 8.32
C TYR A 431 -18.59 8.92 7.25
N LYS A 432 -17.77 9.39 6.29
CA LYS A 432 -17.22 8.54 5.22
C LYS A 432 -16.28 7.46 5.77
N SER A 433 -15.49 7.77 6.80
CA SER A 433 -14.52 6.85 7.39
C SER A 433 -15.18 5.75 8.22
N LEU A 434 -16.17 6.10 9.04
CA LEU A 434 -16.97 5.16 9.84
C LEU A 434 -17.70 4.17 8.95
N MET A 435 -18.40 4.66 7.91
CA MET A 435 -19.06 3.78 6.95
C MET A 435 -18.06 2.90 6.22
N ALA A 436 -16.90 3.44 5.82
CA ALA A 436 -15.89 2.67 5.11
C ALA A 436 -15.28 1.56 5.98
N GLU A 437 -15.09 1.82 7.27
CA GLU A 437 -14.57 0.84 8.22
C GLU A 437 -15.61 -0.22 8.60
N PHE A 438 -16.87 0.17 8.77
CA PHE A 438 -17.96 -0.78 9.01
C PHE A 438 -18.12 -1.76 7.83
N ASN A 439 -18.12 -1.24 6.59
CA ASN A 439 -18.09 -2.08 5.39
C ASN A 439 -16.90 -3.06 5.40
N ARG A 440 -15.71 -2.59 5.80
CA ARG A 440 -14.50 -3.44 5.85
C ARG A 440 -14.66 -4.58 6.86
N LYS A 441 -15.21 -4.26 8.03
CA LYS A 441 -15.42 -5.21 9.12
C LYS A 441 -16.37 -6.35 8.73
N TYR A 442 -17.45 -6.06 8.02
CA TYR A 442 -18.50 -7.04 7.72
C TYR A 442 -18.40 -7.68 6.33
N ALA A 443 -17.69 -7.07 5.38
CA ALA A 443 -17.63 -7.54 3.99
C ALA A 443 -16.21 -7.56 3.40
N GLY A 444 -15.18 -7.37 4.23
CA GLY A 444 -13.79 -7.34 3.80
C GLY A 444 -13.39 -6.04 3.07
N HIS A 445 -12.15 -5.98 2.59
CA HIS A 445 -11.54 -4.75 2.08
C HIS A 445 -12.34 -4.06 0.98
N LEU A 446 -12.97 -4.82 0.09
CA LEU A 446 -13.68 -4.31 -1.08
C LEU A 446 -15.21 -4.48 -1.04
N GLY A 447 -15.75 -5.16 -0.03
CA GLY A 447 -17.18 -5.45 0.05
C GLY A 447 -18.00 -4.36 0.74
N TYR A 448 -19.33 -4.54 0.69
CA TYR A 448 -20.32 -3.71 1.37
C TYR A 448 -21.07 -4.53 2.42
N ALA A 449 -21.27 -3.94 3.60
CA ALA A 449 -22.08 -4.52 4.65
C ALA A 449 -23.54 -4.61 4.19
N THR A 450 -24.24 -5.66 4.60
CA THR A 450 -25.63 -5.91 4.21
C THR A 450 -26.59 -4.97 4.96
N ASP A 451 -27.79 -4.75 4.42
CA ASP A 451 -28.84 -3.97 5.09
C ASP A 451 -29.14 -4.48 6.51
N ARG A 452 -29.02 -5.80 6.73
CA ARG A 452 -29.17 -6.40 8.06
C ARG A 452 -28.10 -5.90 9.02
N ASN A 453 -26.86 -5.70 8.58
CA ASN A 453 -25.79 -5.17 9.42
C ASN A 453 -26.02 -3.69 9.76
N TRP A 454 -26.51 -2.89 8.81
CA TRP A 454 -26.77 -1.47 9.05
C TRP A 454 -27.96 -1.24 9.99
N LYS A 455 -28.97 -2.11 9.95
CA LYS A 455 -30.16 -2.05 10.82
C LYS A 455 -29.96 -2.73 12.18
N SER A 456 -28.80 -3.31 12.43
CA SER A 456 -28.55 -4.03 13.67
C SER A 456 -28.05 -3.11 14.79
N LYS A 457 -28.09 -3.59 16.04
CA LYS A 457 -27.68 -2.80 17.22
C LYS A 457 -26.17 -2.47 17.21
N GLU A 458 -25.41 -3.26 16.45
CA GLU A 458 -23.97 -3.10 16.29
C GLU A 458 -23.58 -1.80 15.57
N TRP A 459 -24.43 -1.24 14.71
CA TRP A 459 -24.12 0.01 14.02
C TRP A 459 -24.08 1.22 14.98
N PRO A 460 -25.12 1.48 15.81
CA PRO A 460 -25.04 2.50 16.86
C PRO A 460 -23.84 2.35 17.80
N ASP A 461 -23.61 1.14 18.31
CA ASP A 461 -22.48 0.87 19.23
C ASP A 461 -21.12 1.11 18.55
N PHE A 462 -21.04 0.75 17.27
CA PHE A 462 -19.88 1.02 16.44
C PHE A 462 -19.65 2.53 16.29
N VAL A 463 -20.67 3.30 15.91
CA VAL A 463 -20.57 4.75 15.75
C VAL A 463 -20.12 5.42 17.05
N ASN A 464 -20.76 5.09 18.17
CA ASN A 464 -20.41 5.65 19.48
C ASN A 464 -18.94 5.44 19.84
N SER A 465 -18.43 4.24 19.60
CA SER A 465 -17.05 3.88 19.94
C SER A 465 -16.04 4.45 18.93
N TYR A 466 -16.34 4.36 17.64
CA TYR A 466 -15.39 4.68 16.57
C TYR A 466 -15.34 6.17 16.24
N ALA A 467 -16.42 6.94 16.45
CA ALA A 467 -16.39 8.39 16.31
C ALA A 467 -15.45 9.03 17.36
N SER A 468 -15.52 8.55 18.60
CA SER A 468 -14.58 8.95 19.66
C SER A 468 -13.13 8.58 19.33
N TRP A 469 -12.92 7.39 18.74
CA TRP A 469 -11.59 6.98 18.31
C TRP A 469 -11.05 7.84 17.17
N TRP A 470 -11.89 8.21 16.19
CA TRP A 470 -11.49 9.12 15.11
C TRP A 470 -10.93 10.44 15.67
N ALA A 471 -11.66 11.07 16.61
CA ALA A 471 -11.24 12.32 17.21
C ALA A 471 -9.97 12.16 18.06
N SER A 472 -10.01 11.25 19.03
CA SER A 472 -8.87 11.02 19.93
C SER A 472 -7.60 10.62 19.18
N HIS A 473 -7.70 9.89 18.06
CA HIS A 473 -6.55 9.58 17.23
C HIS A 473 -5.91 10.84 16.65
N VAL A 474 -6.69 11.74 16.05
CA VAL A 474 -6.16 13.01 15.51
C VAL A 474 -5.56 13.86 16.64
N LEU A 475 -6.28 14.00 17.75
CA LEU A 475 -5.84 14.80 18.89
C LEU A 475 -4.53 14.27 19.52
N ASP A 476 -4.39 12.95 19.66
CA ASP A 476 -3.16 12.35 20.17
C ASP A 476 -1.97 12.61 19.23
N TRP A 477 -2.17 12.48 17.91
CA TRP A 477 -1.11 12.76 16.94
C TRP A 477 -0.73 14.23 16.90
N LEU A 478 -1.70 15.14 17.00
CA LEU A 478 -1.43 16.56 17.18
C LEU A 478 -0.63 16.81 18.47
N LYS A 479 -1.00 16.15 19.58
CA LYS A 479 -0.38 16.37 20.88
C LYS A 479 1.05 15.84 21.00
N TYR A 480 1.30 14.62 20.55
CA TYR A 480 2.57 13.92 20.79
C TYR A 480 3.46 13.81 19.54
N GLY A 481 2.93 14.17 18.37
CA GLY A 481 3.70 14.15 17.13
C GLY A 481 4.78 15.24 17.10
N LYS A 482 6.02 14.85 16.75
CA LYS A 482 7.16 15.78 16.68
C LYS A 482 7.09 16.70 15.46
N ARG A 483 6.96 16.12 14.27
CA ARG A 483 6.86 16.83 12.98
C ARG A 483 5.72 16.22 12.16
N LEU A 484 4.70 17.01 11.86
CA LEU A 484 3.47 16.54 11.22
C LEU A 484 3.27 17.19 9.85
N LEU A 485 2.84 16.38 8.87
CA LEU A 485 2.19 16.84 7.66
C LEU A 485 0.71 16.45 7.73
N ILE A 486 -0.19 17.43 7.74
CA ILE A 486 -1.63 17.19 7.74
C ILE A 486 -2.12 17.02 6.30
N VAL A 487 -2.74 15.89 6.00
CA VAL A 487 -3.31 15.62 4.67
C VAL A 487 -4.78 15.27 4.82
N HIS A 488 -5.64 16.03 4.16
CA HIS A 488 -7.05 15.68 4.06
C HIS A 488 -7.28 14.77 2.84
N TYR A 489 -7.94 13.63 3.05
CA TYR A 489 -8.23 12.65 1.99
C TYR A 489 -9.00 13.29 0.83
N GLU A 490 -9.93 14.17 1.16
CA GLU A 490 -10.75 14.91 0.20
C GLU A 490 -9.91 15.83 -0.69
N ASP A 491 -8.97 16.59 -0.11
CA ASP A 491 -8.04 17.44 -0.86
C ASP A 491 -7.09 16.61 -1.73
N LEU A 492 -6.59 15.49 -1.21
CA LEU A 492 -5.77 14.54 -1.98
C LEU A 492 -6.56 13.93 -3.15
N LYS A 493 -7.87 13.78 -3.02
CA LYS A 493 -8.74 13.30 -4.10
C LYS A 493 -9.02 14.38 -5.14
N GLN A 494 -9.24 15.63 -4.71
CA GLN A 494 -9.57 16.74 -5.59
C GLN A 494 -8.33 17.26 -6.34
N SER A 495 -7.21 17.39 -5.64
CA SER A 495 -5.97 18.00 -6.11
C SER A 495 -4.80 17.04 -5.92
N LEU A 496 -4.91 15.86 -6.55
CA LEU A 496 -4.01 14.72 -6.34
C LEU A 496 -2.53 15.08 -6.44
N ILE A 497 -2.14 15.73 -7.53
CA ILE A 497 -0.73 15.84 -7.89
C ILE A 497 0.00 16.90 -7.03
N PRO A 498 -0.56 18.09 -6.81
CA PRO A 498 -0.01 19.03 -5.83
C PRO A 498 0.12 18.43 -4.43
N LYS A 499 -0.93 17.74 -3.94
CA LYS A 499 -0.91 17.15 -2.60
C LYS A 499 0.02 15.96 -2.48
N LEU A 500 0.16 15.16 -3.52
CA LEU A 500 1.12 14.06 -3.55
C LEU A 500 2.56 14.59 -3.60
N ARG A 501 2.83 15.69 -4.30
CA ARG A 501 4.14 16.34 -4.29
C ARG A 501 4.53 16.80 -2.89
N GLU A 502 3.61 17.46 -2.17
CA GLU A 502 3.78 17.86 -0.76
C GLU A 502 4.12 16.65 0.14
N MET A 503 3.42 15.53 -0.03
CA MET A 503 3.70 14.30 0.70
C MET A 503 5.08 13.70 0.38
N VAL A 504 5.48 13.71 -0.88
CA VAL A 504 6.76 13.14 -1.35
C VAL A 504 7.94 14.00 -0.90
N GLU A 505 7.78 15.33 -0.95
CA GLU A 505 8.76 16.29 -0.42
C GLU A 505 8.94 16.12 1.08
N PHE A 506 7.85 15.93 1.83
CA PHE A 506 7.93 15.65 3.27
C PHE A 506 8.69 14.35 3.58
N LEU A 507 8.65 13.36 2.69
CA LEU A 507 9.42 12.12 2.75
C LEU A 507 10.87 12.26 2.27
N ASN A 508 11.30 13.47 1.90
CA ASN A 508 12.63 13.80 1.40
C ASN A 508 13.03 13.00 0.15
N VAL A 509 12.08 12.86 -0.78
CA VAL A 509 12.28 12.19 -2.07
C VAL A 509 11.93 13.17 -3.19
N THR A 510 12.70 13.16 -4.28
CA THR A 510 12.38 13.90 -5.50
C THR A 510 11.56 13.04 -6.44
N VAL A 511 10.58 13.62 -7.13
CA VAL A 511 9.75 12.90 -8.11
C VAL A 511 9.70 13.66 -9.43
N THR A 512 9.85 12.92 -10.54
CA THR A 512 9.76 13.44 -11.91
C THR A 512 8.30 13.62 -12.33
N GLU A 513 8.01 14.60 -13.19
CA GLU A 513 6.66 14.84 -13.72
C GLU A 513 6.07 13.61 -14.43
N ASP A 514 6.85 12.88 -15.24
CA ASP A 514 6.38 11.68 -15.93
C ASP A 514 5.86 10.59 -14.98
N ARG A 515 6.52 10.46 -13.83
CA ARG A 515 6.13 9.51 -12.79
C ARG A 515 4.84 9.94 -12.11
N LEU A 516 4.67 11.24 -11.83
CA LEU A 516 3.43 11.80 -11.29
C LEU A 516 2.26 11.61 -12.27
N LEU A 517 2.47 11.85 -13.57
CA LEU A 517 1.47 11.63 -14.61
C LEU A 517 1.07 10.16 -14.73
N CYS A 518 2.03 9.23 -14.61
CA CYS A 518 1.74 7.80 -14.51
C CYS A 518 0.91 7.47 -13.27
N VAL A 519 1.22 8.05 -12.10
CA VAL A 519 0.45 7.84 -10.86
C VAL A 519 -0.98 8.31 -11.05
N GLU A 520 -1.19 9.46 -11.70
CA GLU A 520 -2.52 9.99 -11.96
C GLU A 520 -3.35 9.06 -12.85
N ASN A 521 -2.77 8.53 -13.91
CA ASN A 521 -3.44 7.56 -14.79
C ASN A 521 -3.77 6.24 -14.07
N ASN A 522 -2.96 5.87 -13.06
CA ASN A 522 -3.10 4.66 -12.26
C ASN A 522 -3.65 4.91 -10.83
N ARG A 523 -4.29 6.06 -10.58
CA ARG A 523 -4.59 6.54 -9.22
C ARG A 523 -5.51 5.62 -8.41
N ASP A 524 -6.46 4.94 -9.04
CA ASP A 524 -7.48 4.17 -8.32
C ASP A 524 -6.95 2.80 -7.81
N GLY A 525 -5.95 2.24 -8.49
CA GLY A 525 -5.42 0.89 -8.20
C GLY A 525 -6.51 -0.18 -8.08
N ASN A 526 -6.23 -1.24 -7.29
CA ASN A 526 -7.15 -2.36 -7.02
C ASN A 526 -7.79 -2.28 -5.62
N PHE A 527 -7.98 -1.05 -5.12
CA PHE A 527 -8.28 -0.78 -3.70
C PHE A 527 -9.55 0.03 -3.47
N LYS A 528 -10.23 0.42 -4.55
CA LYS A 528 -11.51 1.11 -4.52
C LYS A 528 -12.65 0.10 -4.54
N ARG A 529 -13.63 0.26 -3.66
CA ARG A 529 -14.86 -0.56 -3.71
C ARG A 529 -15.59 -0.28 -5.02
N SER A 530 -15.80 -1.31 -5.82
CA SER A 530 -16.60 -1.27 -7.04
C SER A 530 -18.09 -1.47 -6.71
N GLY A 531 -18.98 -0.66 -7.28
CA GLY A 531 -20.43 -0.79 -7.09
C GLY A 531 -21.15 0.55 -7.12
N ALA A 532 -22.41 0.55 -7.52
CA ALA A 532 -23.26 1.75 -7.46
C ALA A 532 -23.40 2.18 -6.00
N LYS A 533 -22.92 3.39 -5.67
CA LYS A 533 -23.27 4.01 -4.39
C LYS A 533 -24.78 4.19 -4.39
N GLN A 534 -25.48 3.65 -3.39
CA GLN A 534 -26.83 4.13 -3.11
C GLN A 534 -26.70 5.62 -2.78
N LYS A 535 -27.17 6.47 -3.70
CA LYS A 535 -26.94 7.92 -3.68
C LYS A 535 -27.56 8.58 -2.45
N ASP A 536 -28.52 7.89 -1.83
CA ASP A 536 -29.38 8.38 -0.74
C ASP A 536 -29.33 7.48 0.51
N PHE A 537 -28.31 6.63 0.66
CA PHE A 537 -28.18 5.79 1.85
C PHE A 537 -27.61 6.59 3.03
N GLU A 538 -28.45 6.85 4.02
CA GLU A 538 -28.13 7.58 5.25
C GLU A 538 -28.33 6.66 6.48
N PRO A 539 -27.26 6.06 7.02
CA PRO A 539 -27.37 5.17 8.17
C PRO A 539 -27.30 5.91 9.53
N PHE A 540 -27.04 7.22 9.55
CA PHE A 540 -26.82 7.94 10.80
C PHE A 540 -28.12 8.57 11.34
N THR A 541 -28.46 8.25 12.59
CA THR A 541 -29.54 8.95 13.32
C THR A 541 -29.10 10.37 13.70
N GLN A 542 -30.05 11.21 14.12
CA GLN A 542 -29.71 12.58 14.54
C GLN A 542 -28.75 12.60 15.74
N GLU A 543 -28.94 11.71 16.71
CA GLU A 543 -28.07 11.61 17.89
C GLU A 543 -26.64 11.23 17.50
N MET A 544 -26.49 10.33 16.51
CA MET A 544 -25.18 9.99 15.96
C MET A 544 -24.53 11.17 15.25
N LYS A 545 -25.32 11.93 14.48
CA LYS A 545 -24.84 13.14 13.80
C LYS A 545 -24.37 14.18 14.80
N ASP A 546 -25.14 14.46 15.85
CA ASP A 546 -24.78 15.40 16.89
C ASP A 546 -23.48 15.00 17.61
N LEU A 547 -23.32 13.70 17.89
CA LEU A 547 -22.09 13.15 18.44
C LEU A 547 -20.89 13.37 17.51
N ILE A 548 -21.02 12.98 16.24
CA ILE A 548 -19.95 13.10 15.23
C ILE A 548 -19.59 14.57 15.00
N ASN A 549 -20.59 15.45 14.87
CA ASN A 549 -20.44 16.88 14.66
C ASN A 549 -19.65 17.54 15.79
N ARG A 550 -19.91 17.15 17.05
CA ARG A 550 -19.12 17.62 18.20
C ARG A 550 -17.64 17.26 18.06
N TYR A 551 -17.34 16.03 17.67
CA TYR A 551 -15.97 15.59 17.43
C TYR A 551 -15.31 16.32 16.27
N ILE A 552 -16.04 16.63 15.19
CA ILE A 552 -15.54 17.41 14.06
C ILE A 552 -15.09 18.80 14.54
N LEU A 553 -15.95 19.48 15.30
CA LEU A 553 -15.64 20.82 15.84
C LEU A 553 -14.42 20.79 16.76
N THR A 554 -14.33 19.81 17.66
CA THR A 554 -13.17 19.66 18.55
C THR A 554 -11.86 19.44 17.78
N VAL A 555 -11.88 18.61 16.74
CA VAL A 555 -10.67 18.36 15.93
C VAL A 555 -10.30 19.59 15.10
N ASP A 556 -11.28 20.28 14.54
CA ASP A 556 -11.07 21.51 13.77
C ASP A 556 -10.45 22.63 14.61
N GLU A 557 -10.96 22.84 15.82
CA GLU A 557 -10.40 23.77 16.81
C GLU A 557 -8.95 23.43 17.13
N ALA A 558 -8.67 22.17 17.50
CA ALA A 558 -7.32 21.72 17.84
C ALA A 558 -6.32 21.83 16.67
N LEU A 559 -6.79 21.71 15.43
CA LEU A 559 -5.96 21.97 14.24
C LEU A 559 -5.61 23.46 14.13
N ARG A 560 -6.61 24.34 14.27
CA ARG A 560 -6.41 25.79 14.18
C ARG A 560 -5.55 26.35 15.29
N GLU A 561 -5.71 25.87 16.53
CA GLU A 561 -4.87 26.24 17.68
C GLU A 561 -3.38 25.93 17.44
N ARG A 562 -3.08 24.97 16.56
CA ARG A 562 -1.72 24.60 16.16
C ARG A 562 -1.30 25.20 14.82
N ASN A 563 -1.99 26.25 14.37
CA ASN A 563 -1.73 26.96 13.10
C ASN A 563 -1.88 26.11 11.83
N PHE A 564 -2.68 25.03 11.87
CA PHE A 564 -3.11 24.34 10.65
C PHE A 564 -4.39 24.97 10.09
N THR A 565 -4.70 24.69 8.82
CA THR A 565 -5.86 25.28 8.09
C THR A 565 -7.24 24.90 8.65
N GLY A 566 -7.30 23.97 9.62
CA GLY A 566 -8.55 23.35 10.09
C GLY A 566 -9.04 22.24 9.15
N LEU A 567 -10.24 21.71 9.42
CA LEU A 567 -10.86 20.70 8.56
C LEU A 567 -11.52 21.35 7.31
N PRO A 568 -11.60 20.64 6.17
CA PRO A 568 -12.26 21.14 4.97
C PRO A 568 -13.73 21.50 5.23
N ARG A 569 -14.25 22.51 4.51
CA ARG A 569 -15.66 22.96 4.65
C ARG A 569 -16.68 21.84 4.49
N GLU A 570 -16.42 20.84 3.65
CA GLU A 570 -17.33 19.70 3.46
C GLU A 570 -17.42 18.75 4.67
N TYR A 571 -16.55 18.93 5.68
CA TYR A 571 -16.57 18.16 6.92
C TYR A 571 -17.47 18.84 7.93
N MET A 572 -17.63 20.16 7.84
CA MET A 572 -18.35 20.93 8.83
C MET A 572 -19.83 20.52 8.89
N PRO A 573 -20.42 20.46 10.09
CA PRO A 573 -21.85 20.30 10.23
C PRO A 573 -22.58 21.34 9.38
N ARG A 574 -23.62 20.89 8.66
CA ARG A 574 -24.51 21.77 7.89
C ARG A 574 -25.72 22.18 8.69
#